data_AF-A0A952V604-F1
#
_entry.id   AF-A0A952V604-F1
#
_cell.length_a   1.000
_cell.length_b   1.000
_cell.length_c   1.000
_cell.angle_alpha   90.00
_cell.angle_beta   90.00
_cell.angle_gamma   90.00
#
_symmetry.space_group_name_H-M   'P 1'
#
loop_
_entity.id
_entity.type
_entity.pdbx_description
1 polymer ?
#
loop_
_entity_poly.entity_id
_entity_poly.type
_entity_poly.pdbx_seq_one_letter_code
_entity_poly.pdbx_strand_id
1 'polypeptide(L)'
;MSRLLDGVLRNGLPKLREQSDSKDPTVFAKFFFPASGWTWFVTEGEETGDDFLFFGYVIGFEPEWGYFLLSELESVEISGVRIERDIYFEQKPFSSCSL
;
A
#
# COMPACT_ATOMS: atom_id res chain seq x y z
N MET A 1 -3.39 16.82 5.07
CA MET A 1 -3.51 15.93 3.90
C MET A 1 -2.49 14.82 4.07
N SER A 2 -2.91 13.56 3.87
CA SER A 2 -2.02 12.39 3.96
C SER A 2 -0.92 12.48 2.90
N ARG A 3 0.27 11.99 3.22
CA ARG A 3 1.41 11.92 2.29
C ARG A 3 1.40 10.63 1.46
N LEU A 4 0.77 9.57 1.99
CA LEU A 4 0.68 8.27 1.34
C LEU A 4 -0.59 8.14 0.50
N LEU A 5 -1.69 8.76 0.92
CA LEU A 5 -2.99 8.68 0.25
C LEU A 5 -3.51 10.06 -0.16
N ASP A 6 -3.21 10.45 -1.40
CA ASP A 6 -3.85 11.63 -2.01
C ASP A 6 -5.25 11.29 -2.56
N GLY A 7 -5.97 12.32 -3.00
CA GLY A 7 -7.31 12.15 -3.56
C GLY A 7 -7.35 11.34 -4.86
N VAL A 8 -6.26 11.31 -5.63
CA VAL A 8 -6.19 10.53 -6.88
C VAL A 8 -6.12 9.04 -6.55
N LEU A 9 -5.19 8.65 -5.67
CA LEU A 9 -5.06 7.27 -5.24
C LEU A 9 -6.31 6.81 -4.48
N ARG A 10 -6.85 7.63 -3.58
CA ARG A 10 -8.09 7.32 -2.84
C ARG A 10 -9.25 6.97 -3.77
N ASN A 11 -9.45 7.75 -4.83
CA ASN A 11 -10.55 7.54 -5.76
C ASN A 11 -10.25 6.49 -6.85
N GLY A 12 -8.97 6.12 -7.03
CA GLY A 12 -8.53 5.16 -8.04
C GLY A 12 -8.40 3.73 -7.55
N LEU A 13 -8.41 3.50 -6.23
CA LEU A 13 -8.32 2.16 -5.66
C LEU A 13 -9.65 1.39 -5.84
N PRO A 14 -9.59 0.11 -6.25
CA PRO A 14 -10.70 -0.82 -6.08
C PRO A 14 -11.03 -0.97 -4.59
N LYS A 15 -12.31 -1.22 -4.30
CA LYS A 15 -12.74 -1.54 -2.93
C LYS A 15 -12.20 -2.89 -2.50
N LEU A 16 -12.20 -3.12 -1.20
CA LEU A 16 -11.74 -4.41 -0.66
C LEU A 16 -12.54 -5.56 -1.28
N ARG A 17 -11.83 -6.63 -1.66
CA ARG A 17 -12.35 -7.86 -2.28
C ARG A 17 -12.83 -7.71 -3.73
N GLU A 18 -12.67 -6.57 -4.41
CA GLU A 18 -12.98 -6.43 -5.83
C GLU A 18 -12.00 -7.20 -6.74
N GLN A 19 -10.80 -7.51 -6.25
CA GLN A 19 -9.76 -8.27 -6.93
C GLN A 19 -9.55 -9.67 -6.32
N SER A 20 -10.39 -10.15 -5.40
CA SER A 20 -10.13 -11.40 -4.63
C SER A 20 -10.07 -12.66 -5.47
N ASP A 21 -10.70 -12.67 -6.64
CA ASP A 21 -10.67 -13.80 -7.58
C ASP A 21 -9.48 -13.73 -8.55
N SER A 22 -8.71 -12.63 -8.53
CA SER A 22 -7.54 -12.46 -9.37
C SER A 22 -6.31 -13.14 -8.75
N LYS A 23 -5.68 -14.02 -9.53
CA LYS A 23 -4.37 -14.59 -9.17
C LYS A 23 -3.21 -13.62 -9.38
N ASP A 24 -3.46 -12.52 -10.08
CA ASP A 24 -2.47 -11.50 -10.42
C ASP A 24 -3.13 -10.11 -10.34
N PRO A 25 -3.44 -9.63 -9.12
CA PRO A 25 -4.14 -8.36 -8.94
C PRO A 25 -3.30 -7.19 -9.44
N THR A 26 -3.97 -6.11 -9.85
CA THR A 26 -3.29 -4.86 -10.19
C THR A 26 -2.84 -4.16 -8.91
N VAL A 27 -1.58 -3.75 -8.89
CA VAL A 27 -1.00 -2.92 -7.84
C VAL A 27 -1.12 -1.46 -8.26
N PHE A 28 -1.66 -0.63 -7.37
CA PHE A 28 -1.95 0.77 -7.61
C PHE A 28 -0.94 1.72 -6.98
N ALA A 29 -0.29 1.29 -5.89
CA ALA A 29 0.73 2.07 -5.21
C ALA A 29 1.79 1.16 -4.58
N LYS A 30 2.98 1.73 -4.42
CA LYS A 30 4.06 1.15 -3.62
C LYS A 30 4.41 2.11 -2.49
N PHE A 31 4.27 1.63 -1.26
CA PHE A 31 4.84 2.29 -0.09
C PHE A 31 6.10 1.55 0.34
N PHE A 32 7.07 2.26 0.89
CA PHE A 32 8.31 1.66 1.36
C PHE A 32 8.85 2.43 2.55
N PHE A 33 9.58 1.75 3.42
CA PHE A 33 10.24 2.39 4.55
C PHE A 33 11.75 2.52 4.29
N PRO A 34 12.31 3.72 4.06
CA PRO A 34 13.72 3.86 3.70
C PRO A 34 14.72 3.38 4.77
N ALA A 35 14.30 3.38 6.04
CA ALA A 35 15.13 2.89 7.15
C ALA A 35 15.08 1.37 7.32
N SER A 36 14.32 0.64 6.48
CA SER A 36 14.29 -0.82 6.46
C SER A 36 14.12 -1.35 5.03
N GLY A 37 13.96 -2.67 4.88
CA GLY A 37 13.57 -3.28 3.61
C GLY A 37 12.05 -3.37 3.41
N TRP A 38 11.24 -2.77 4.29
CA TRP A 38 9.80 -2.99 4.28
C TRP A 38 9.14 -2.30 3.09
N THR A 39 8.26 -3.02 2.40
CA THR A 39 7.53 -2.55 1.22
C THR A 39 6.09 -3.03 1.28
N TRP A 40 5.15 -2.17 0.90
CA TRP A 40 3.73 -2.48 0.75
C TRP A 40 3.31 -2.20 -0.68
N PHE A 41 2.83 -3.22 -1.38
CA PHE A 41 2.19 -3.09 -2.68
C PHE A 41 0.67 -3.06 -2.48
N VAL A 42 0.06 -1.91 -2.71
CA VAL A 42 -1.37 -1.68 -2.47
C VAL A 42 -2.18 -2.13 -3.67
N THR A 43 -3.15 -3.02 -3.47
CA THR A 43 -4.05 -3.49 -4.53
C THR A 43 -5.47 -2.96 -4.36
N GLU A 44 -5.92 -2.77 -3.12
CA GLU A 44 -7.29 -2.35 -2.82
C GLU A 44 -7.29 -1.46 -1.58
N GLY A 45 -8.38 -0.72 -1.37
CA GLY A 45 -8.62 -0.08 -0.09
C GLY A 45 -9.95 0.65 -0.01
N GLU A 46 -10.41 0.87 1.21
CA GLU A 46 -11.64 1.62 1.47
C GLU A 46 -11.59 2.35 2.82
N GLU A 47 -12.50 3.30 3.00
CA GLU A 47 -12.66 4.00 4.27
C GLU A 47 -13.20 3.06 5.35
N THR A 48 -12.59 3.10 6.54
CA THR A 48 -13.05 2.34 7.70
C THR A 48 -13.09 3.26 8.93
N GLY A 49 -14.30 3.63 9.36
CA GLY A 49 -14.47 4.65 10.39
C GLY A 49 -13.79 5.97 10.00
N ASP A 50 -12.85 6.42 10.83
CA ASP A 50 -12.06 7.64 10.61
C ASP A 50 -10.71 7.38 9.91
N ASP A 51 -10.48 6.17 9.40
CA ASP A 51 -9.22 5.71 8.78
C ASP A 51 -9.43 5.16 7.37
N PHE A 52 -8.37 4.63 6.76
CA PHE A 52 -8.39 3.98 5.47
C PHE A 52 -7.67 2.63 5.56
N LEU A 53 -8.39 1.55 5.26
CA LEU A 53 -7.86 0.19 5.27
C LEU A 53 -7.40 -0.17 3.86
N PHE A 54 -6.14 -0.57 3.75
CA PHE A 54 -5.59 -1.13 2.53
C PHE A 54 -5.58 -2.65 2.59
N PHE A 55 -5.58 -3.27 1.42
CA PHE A 55 -5.18 -4.66 1.23
C PHE A 55 -4.08 -4.72 0.15
N GLY A 56 -3.13 -5.61 0.35
CA GLY A 56 -1.98 -5.70 -0.54
C GLY A 56 -0.94 -6.72 -0.11
N TYR A 57 0.16 -6.75 -0.85
CA TYR A 57 1.31 -7.59 -0.57
C TYR A 57 2.37 -6.83 0.23
N VAL A 58 2.78 -7.39 1.35
CA VAL A 58 3.73 -6.79 2.29
C VAL A 58 5.01 -7.60 2.29
N ILE A 59 6.12 -6.94 1.97
CA ILE A 59 7.47 -7.47 2.18
C ILE A 59 7.92 -6.90 3.53
N GLY A 60 7.92 -7.73 4.56
CA GLY A 60 8.38 -7.36 5.90
C GLY A 60 9.34 -8.42 6.46
N PHE A 61 8.96 -9.05 7.58
CA PHE A 61 9.69 -10.21 8.09
C PHE A 61 9.52 -11.44 7.19
N GLU A 62 8.29 -11.72 6.80
CA GLU A 62 7.93 -12.72 5.80
C GLU A 62 7.03 -12.05 4.76
N PRO A 63 7.19 -12.34 3.46
CA PRO A 63 6.32 -11.78 2.45
C PRO A 63 4.90 -12.37 2.51
N GLU A 64 3.89 -11.52 2.68
CA GLU A 64 2.50 -11.98 2.85
C GLU A 64 1.45 -11.04 2.24
N TRP A 65 0.27 -11.59 1.96
CA TRP A 65 -0.92 -10.79 1.62
C TRP A 65 -1.66 -10.42 2.91
N GLY A 66 -1.92 -9.14 3.11
CA GLY A 66 -2.48 -8.68 4.38
C GLY A 66 -3.16 -7.32 4.29
N TYR A 67 -3.86 -7.00 5.38
CA TYR A 67 -4.47 -5.71 5.60
C TYR A 67 -3.53 -4.82 6.41
N PHE A 68 -3.56 -3.51 6.14
CA PHE A 68 -2.79 -2.52 6.89
C PHE A 68 -3.51 -1.17 6.86
N LEU A 69 -3.50 -0.47 7.99
CA LEU A 69 -4.16 0.83 8.12
C LEU A 69 -3.25 1.98 7.68
N LEU A 70 -3.83 3.01 7.09
CA LEU A 70 -3.10 4.24 6.77
C LEU A 70 -2.48 4.86 8.03
N SER A 71 -3.25 4.93 9.12
CA SER A 71 -2.75 5.50 10.39
C SER A 71 -1.54 4.74 10.95
N GLU A 72 -1.51 3.40 10.83
CA GLU A 72 -0.37 2.58 11.24
C GLU A 72 0.88 2.96 10.45
N LEU A 73 0.78 3.04 9.12
CA LEU A 73 1.91 3.43 8.27
C LEU A 73 2.37 4.87 8.56
N GLU A 74 1.45 5.80 8.74
CA GLU A 74 1.78 7.20 9.04
C GLU A 74 2.35 7.40 10.46
N SER A 75 2.09 6.47 11.37
CA SER A 75 2.67 6.47 12.73
C SER A 75 4.13 6.03 12.78
N VAL A 76 4.61 5.34 11.73
CA VAL A 76 6.00 4.85 11.69
C VAL A 76 6.96 6.01 11.47
N GLU A 77 7.77 6.26 12.49
CA GLU A 77 8.90 7.18 12.42
C GLU A 77 10.09 6.59 13.21
N ILE A 78 11.24 6.46 12.55
CA ILE A 78 12.50 6.07 13.19
C ILE A 78 13.54 7.12 12.85
N SER A 79 14.02 7.85 13.86
CA SER A 79 15.05 8.89 13.71
C SER A 79 14.71 9.93 12.63
N GLY A 80 13.44 10.32 12.51
CA GLY A 80 12.95 11.26 11.51
C GLY A 80 12.70 10.68 10.11
N VAL A 81 13.00 9.39 9.89
CA VAL A 81 12.66 8.67 8.66
C VAL A 81 11.26 8.07 8.82
N ARG A 82 10.43 8.20 7.78
CA ARG A 82 9.05 7.71 7.75
C ARG A 82 8.82 6.83 6.55
N ILE A 83 7.68 6.15 6.51
CA ILE A 83 7.22 5.46 5.30
C ILE A 83 6.94 6.50 4.20
N GLU A 84 7.35 6.16 2.99
CA GLU A 84 7.20 6.99 1.79
C GLU A 84 6.37 6.27 0.73
N ARG A 85 5.77 7.05 -0.17
CA ARG A 85 5.13 6.53 -1.39
C ARG A 85 6.05 6.75 -2.57
N ASP A 86 6.24 5.71 -3.37
CA ASP A 86 6.91 5.82 -4.65
C ASP A 86 6.01 6.56 -5.65
N ILE A 87 6.30 7.83 -5.90
CA ILE A 87 5.53 8.69 -6.81
C ILE A 87 5.75 8.38 -8.30
N TYR A 88 6.74 7.56 -8.63
CA TYR A 88 7.03 7.11 -9.99
C TYR A 88 6.51 5.68 -10.25
N PHE A 89 5.87 5.07 -9.26
CA PHE A 89 5.30 3.74 -9.42
C PHE A 89 4.14 3.77 -10.42
N GLU A 90 4.31 3.03 -11.50
CA GLU A 90 3.25 2.80 -12.49
C GLU A 90 2.39 1.61 -12.11
N GLN A 91 1.06 1.76 -12.25
CA GLN A 91 0.11 0.68 -11.99
C GLN A 91 0.38 -0.51 -12.92
N LYS A 92 0.46 -1.71 -12.36
CA LYS A 92 0.78 -2.92 -13.11
C LYS A 92 0.32 -4.17 -12.36
N PRO A 93 0.19 -5.33 -13.05
CA PRO A 93 -0.06 -6.59 -12.37
C PRO A 93 1.03 -6.89 -11.34
N PHE A 94 0.66 -7.54 -10.24
CA PHE A 94 1.58 -7.91 -9.17
C PHE A 94 2.79 -8.69 -9.69
N SER A 95 2.59 -9.61 -10.63
CA SER A 95 3.64 -10.39 -11.30
C SER A 95 4.71 -9.54 -12.02
N SER A 96 4.39 -8.29 -12.37
CA SER A 96 5.29 -7.35 -13.03
C SER A 96 5.97 -6.38 -12.05
N CYS A 97 5.65 -6.45 -10.76
CA CYS A 97 6.31 -5.65 -9.73
C CYS A 97 7.72 -6.20 -9.49
N SER A 98 8.71 -5.30 -9.50
CA SER A 98 10.05 -5.65 -9.06
C SER A 98 10.05 -5.76 -7.53
N LEU A 99 10.26 -6.97 -7.04
CA LEU A 99 10.46 -7.28 -5.62
C LEU A 99 11.82 -6.76 -5.14
#